data_AF-A0A7K1VBH8-F1
#
_entry.id   AF-A0A7K1VBH8-F1
#
_cell.length_a   1.000
_cell.length_b   1.000
_cell.length_c   1.000
_cell.angle_alpha   90.00
_cell.angle_beta   90.00
_cell.angle_gamma   90.00
#
_symmetry.space_group_name_H-M   'P 1'
#
loop_
_entity.id
_entity.type
_entity.pdbx_description
1 polymer ?
#
loop_
_entity_poly.entity_id
_entity_poly.type
_entity_poly.pdbx_seq_one_letter_code
_entity_poly.pdbx_strand_id
1 'polypeptide(L)' 'MPGKDMDRIRARSALETAKEQPVITAIAALPVVAVFGVVWFLTNFWLALLFLLIVGGVVVWKGKLLG' A
#
# COMPACT_ATOMS: atom_id res chain seq x y z
N MET A 1 -4.77 -6.55 23.27
CA MET A 1 -5.56 -7.33 22.29
C MET A 1 -4.60 -8.24 21.54
N PRO A 2 -4.78 -9.58 21.49
CA PRO A 2 -3.91 -10.45 20.70
C PRO A 2 -4.29 -10.28 19.20
N GLY A 3 -3.76 -9.24 18.55
CA GLY A 3 -4.13 -8.82 17.19
C GLY A 3 -2.93 -8.32 16.38
N LYS A 4 -1.76 -8.89 16.64
CA LYS A 4 -0.46 -8.47 16.08
C LYS A 4 -0.05 -9.23 14.82
N ASP A 5 -0.88 -10.16 14.38
CA ASP A 5 -0.71 -10.90 13.14
C ASP A 5 -1.76 -10.44 12.14
N MET A 6 -1.36 -10.37 10.86
CA MET A 6 -2.25 -9.99 9.78
C MET A 6 -3.45 -10.94 9.74
N ASP A 7 -4.60 -10.44 10.16
CA ASP A 7 -5.83 -11.23 10.16
C ASP A 7 -6.22 -11.53 8.72
N ARG A 8 -6.12 -12.82 8.35
CA ARG A 8 -6.47 -13.33 7.02
C ARG A 8 -7.91 -12.97 6.66
N ILE A 9 -8.81 -12.90 7.64
CA ILE A 9 -10.21 -12.51 7.43
C ILE A 9 -10.28 -11.04 7.02
N ARG A 10 -9.60 -10.13 7.74
CA ARG A 10 -9.52 -8.71 7.35
C ARG A 10 -8.88 -8.52 5.97
N ALA A 11 -7.80 -9.25 5.68
CA ALA A 11 -7.15 -9.17 4.38
C ALA A 11 -8.08 -9.63 3.23
N ARG A 12 -8.86 -10.69 3.44
CA ARG A 12 -9.87 -11.14 2.47
C ARG A 12 -11.01 -10.13 2.32
N SER A 13 -11.54 -9.63 3.43
CA SER A 13 -12.63 -8.64 3.40
C SER A 13 -12.21 -7.34 2.71
N ALA A 14 -10.97 -6.87 2.93
CA ALA A 14 -10.43 -5.72 2.20
C ALA A 14 -10.31 -6.00 0.69
N LEU A 15 -9.90 -7.22 0.31
CA LEU A 15 -9.84 -7.63 -1.10
C LEU A 15 -11.23 -7.71 -1.74
N GLU A 16 -12.23 -8.22 -1.03
CA GLU A 16 -13.63 -8.28 -1.47
C GLU A 16 -14.17 -6.87 -1.69
N THR A 17 -13.98 -5.98 -0.72
CA THR A 17 -14.36 -4.56 -0.83
C THR A 17 -13.70 -3.90 -2.04
N ALA A 18 -12.40 -4.17 -2.24
CA ALA A 18 -11.66 -3.58 -3.34
C ALA A 18 -12.20 -4.03 -4.72
N LYS A 19 -12.67 -5.27 -4.81
CA LYS A 19 -13.28 -5.86 -6.01
C LYS A 19 -14.72 -5.39 -6.23
N GLU A 20 -15.50 -5.21 -5.18
CA GLU A 20 -16.87 -4.72 -5.24
C GLU A 20 -16.93 -3.26 -5.68
N GLN A 21 -15.97 -2.43 -5.25
CA GLN A 21 -15.93 -1.00 -5.55
C GLN A 21 -14.62 -0.57 -6.24
N PRO A 22 -14.40 -0.98 -7.50
CA PRO A 22 -13.12 -0.77 -8.20
C PRO A 22 -12.77 0.71 -8.40
N VAL A 23 -13.76 1.57 -8.60
CA VAL A 23 -13.55 3.02 -8.77
C VAL A 23 -13.02 3.65 -7.48
N ILE A 24 -13.63 3.30 -6.34
CA ILE A 24 -13.20 3.81 -5.03
C ILE A 24 -11.81 3.27 -4.69
N THR A 25 -11.53 2.00 -4.99
CA THR A 25 -10.19 1.43 -4.86
C THR A 25 -9.15 2.20 -5.68
N ALA A 26 -9.47 2.55 -6.93
CA ALA A 26 -8.57 3.33 -7.78
C ALA A 26 -8.32 4.73 -7.19
N ILE A 27 -9.36 5.41 -6.72
CA ILE A 27 -9.24 6.72 -6.07
C ILE A 27 -8.37 6.62 -4.81
N ALA A 28 -8.61 5.61 -3.97
CA ALA A 28 -7.83 5.36 -2.76
C ALA A 28 -6.35 5.07 -3.07
N ALA A 29 -6.04 4.49 -4.22
CA ALA A 29 -4.67 4.22 -4.67
C ALA A 29 -3.97 5.45 -5.28
N LEU A 30 -4.69 6.53 -5.62
CA LEU A 30 -4.11 7.71 -6.28
C LEU A 30 -2.89 8.31 -5.55
N PRO A 31 -2.85 8.44 -4.22
CA PRO A 31 -1.66 8.98 -3.55
C PRO A 31 -0.40 8.17 -3.82
N VAL A 32 -0.52 6.84 -3.87
CA VAL A 32 0.60 5.93 -4.17
C VAL A 32 1.01 6.08 -5.63
N VAL A 33 0.04 6.15 -6.55
CA VAL A 33 0.31 6.34 -7.98
C VAL A 33 0.95 7.69 -8.26
N ALA A 34 0.52 8.76 -7.58
CA ALA A 34 1.10 10.09 -7.73
C ALA A 34 2.57 10.12 -7.26
N VAL A 35 2.86 9.57 -6.07
CA VAL A 35 4.24 9.47 -5.57
C VAL A 35 5.10 8.64 -6.53
N PHE A 36 4.59 7.49 -7.00
CA PHE A 36 5.30 6.67 -7.97
C PHE A 36 5.61 7.41 -9.27
N GLY A 37 4.61 8.10 -9.83
CA GLY A 37 4.77 8.88 -11.06
C GLY A 37 5.82 9.97 -10.93
N VAL A 38 5.84 10.69 -9.80
CA VAL A 38 6.83 11.72 -9.52
C VAL A 38 8.24 11.13 -9.42
N VAL A 39 8.42 10.06 -8.65
CA VAL A 39 9.75 9.44 -8.49
C VAL A 39 10.22 8.83 -9.79
N TRP A 40 9.34 8.17 -10.54
CA TRP A 40 9.66 7.59 -11.85
C TRP A 40 10.11 8.68 -12.83
N PHE A 41 9.38 9.80 -12.90
CA PHE A 41 9.73 10.92 -13.76
C PHE A 41 11.12 11.51 -13.45
N LEU A 42 11.50 11.56 -12.17
CA LEU A 42 12.77 12.15 -11.72
C LEU A 42 13.96 11.18 -11.74
N THR A 43 13.70 9.88 -11.82
CA THR A 43 14.74 8.85 -11.68
C THR A 43 14.66 7.83 -12.82
N ASN A 44 14.10 6.65 -12.57
CA ASN A 44 13.74 5.62 -13.54
C ASN A 44 12.74 4.65 -12.91
N PHE A 45 12.17 3.76 -13.73
CA PHE A 45 11.14 2.81 -13.30
C PHE A 45 11.61 1.91 -12.14
N TRP A 46 12.83 1.37 -12.24
CA TRP A 46 13.36 0.44 -11.23
C TRP A 46 13.59 1.11 -9.89
N LEU A 47 14.11 2.33 -9.88
CA LEU A 47 14.30 3.11 -8.66
C LEU A 47 12.95 3.52 -8.03
N ALA A 48 11.97 3.91 -8.83
CA ALA A 48 10.63 4.24 -8.33
C ALA A 48 9.92 3.02 -7.71
N LEU A 49 10.06 1.85 -8.33
CA LEU A 49 9.52 0.60 -7.80
C LEU A 49 10.20 0.22 -6.49
N LEU A 50 11.54 0.27 -6.46
CA LEU A 50 12.32 -0.04 -5.27
C LEU A 50 11.98 0.94 -4.13
N PHE A 51 11.83 2.22 -4.43
CA PHE A 51 11.42 3.23 -3.47
C PHE A 51 10.05 2.92 -2.86
N LEU A 52 9.05 2.58 -3.68
CA LEU A 52 7.73 2.19 -3.17
C LEU A 52 7.78 0.94 -2.30
N LEU A 53 8.58 -0.07 -2.67
CA LEU A 53 8.71 -1.28 -1.87
C LEU A 53 9.35 -1.00 -0.50
N ILE A 54 10.40 -0.18 -0.47
CA ILE A 54 11.08 0.20 0.77
C ILE A 54 10.15 1.03 1.64
N VAL A 55 9.57 2.11 1.10
CA VAL A 55 8.70 3.00 1.87
C VAL A 55 7.43 2.28 2.32
N GLY A 56 6.76 1.55 1.43
CA GLY A 56 5.59 0.75 1.75
C GLY A 56 5.90 -0.30 2.82
N GLY A 57 7.02 -1.02 2.69
CA GLY A 57 7.48 -1.98 3.68
C GLY A 57 7.76 -1.35 5.04
N VAL A 58 8.43 -0.20 5.08
CA VAL A 58 8.72 0.55 6.32
C VAL A 58 7.46 1.07 6.97
N VAL A 59 6.50 1.62 6.22
CA VAL A 59 5.22 2.11 6.75
C VAL A 59 4.42 0.98 7.38
N VAL A 60 4.32 -0.17 6.70
CA VAL A 60 3.64 -1.36 7.24
C VAL A 60 4.35 -1.88 8.49
N TRP A 61 5.68 -1.92 8.46
CA TRP A 61 6.47 -2.40 9.59
C TRP A 61 6.38 -1.46 10.81
N LYS A 62 6.46 -0.14 10.62
CA LYS A 62 6.26 0.84 11.69
C LYS A 62 4.85 0.86 12.24
N GLY A 63 3.83 0.69 11.39
CA GLY A 63 2.45 0.50 11.82
C GLY A 63 2.28 -0.72 12.73
N LYS A 64 3.10 -1.76 12.54
CA LYS A 64 3.17 -2.93 13.42
C LYS A 64 3.91 -2.68 14.74
N LEU A 65 4.79 -1.67 14.81
CA LEU A 65 5.62 -1.36 15.99
C LEU A 65 5.02 -0.31 16.93
N LEU A 66 4.12 0.55 16.44
CA LEU A 66 3.52 1.66 17.19
C LEU A 66 2.10 1.36 17.71
N GLY A 67 1.60 0.13 17.54
CA GLY A 67 0.26 -0.32 17.97
C GLY A 67 0.30 -1.44 18.99
#